data_AF-A0A062GTU9-F1
#
_entry.id   AF-A0A062GTU9-F1
#
_cell.length_a   1.000
_cell.length_b   1.000
_cell.length_c   1.000
_cell.angle_alpha   90.00
_cell.angle_beta   90.00
_cell.angle_gamma   90.00
#
_symmetry.space_group_name_H-M   'P 1'
#
loop_
_entity.id
_entity.type
_entity.pdbx_description
1 polymer ?
#
loop_
_entity_poly.entity_id
_entity_poly.type
_entity_poly.pdbx_seq_one_letter_code
_entity_poly.pdbx_strand_id
1 'polypeptide(L)' 'MGVIYILNKEESDVSKIKLEEVKVSSEIMFLEKQVEKYRKLELSFPSISNKICDAKTVCSSQLLELKAYRSALQSVIAS' A
#
# COMPACT_ATOMS: atom_id res chain seq x y z
N MET A 1 15.80 -13.89 34.36
CA MET A 1 14.95 -12.79 33.85
C MET A 1 15.18 -12.44 32.37
N GLY A 2 16.16 -13.00 31.65
CA GLY A 2 16.48 -12.59 30.26
C GLY A 2 15.53 -13.07 29.16
N VAL A 3 14.84 -14.21 29.34
CA VAL A 3 14.02 -14.83 28.28
C VAL A 3 12.66 -14.11 28.08
N ILE A 4 12.05 -13.64 29.17
CA ILE A 4 10.74 -12.94 29.14
C ILE A 4 10.86 -11.58 28.43
N TYR A 5 12.00 -10.90 28.58
CA TYR A 5 12.21 -9.58 27.98
C TYR A 5 12.37 -9.64 26.46
N ILE A 6 12.92 -10.74 25.93
CA ILE A 6 13.09 -10.97 24.48
C ILE A 6 11.74 -11.26 23.83
N LEU A 7 10.94 -12.14 24.44
CA LEU A 7 9.59 -12.48 23.93
C LEU A 7 8.67 -11.26 23.88
N ASN A 8 8.66 -10.43 24.93
CA ASN A 8 7.86 -9.20 24.95
C ASN A 8 8.31 -8.17 23.89
N LYS A 9 9.60 -8.15 23.54
CA LYS A 9 10.15 -7.26 22.52
C LYS A 9 9.79 -7.73 21.11
N GLU A 10 9.91 -9.04 20.84
CA GLU A 10 9.49 -9.65 19.57
C GLU A 10 7.99 -9.48 19.33
N GLU A 11 7.15 -9.67 20.36
CA GLU A 11 5.70 -9.45 20.28
C GLU A 11 5.34 -7.97 20.03
N SER A 12 6.10 -7.04 20.62
CA SER A 12 5.97 -5.60 20.36
C SER A 12 6.33 -5.22 18.93
N ASP A 13 7.37 -5.84 18.36
CA ASP A 13 7.84 -5.54 17.00
C ASP A 13 6.87 -6.13 15.94
N VAL A 14 6.33 -7.33 16.14
CA VAL A 14 5.28 -7.88 15.29
C VAL A 14 4.01 -7.02 15.32
N SER A 15 3.64 -6.49 16.49
CA SER A 15 2.48 -5.60 16.63
C SER A 15 2.64 -4.29 15.84
N LYS A 16 3.85 -3.72 15.79
CA LYS A 16 4.16 -2.54 14.96
C LYS A 16 4.06 -2.86 13.46
N ILE A 17 4.55 -4.03 13.05
CA ILE A 17 4.49 -4.49 11.64
C ILE A 17 3.03 -4.70 11.22
N LYS A 18 2.18 -5.28 12.08
CA LYS A 18 0.73 -5.41 11.84
C LYS A 18 0.04 -4.05 11.66
N LEU A 19 0.37 -3.07 12.51
CA LEU A 19 -0.18 -1.72 12.37
C LEU A 19 0.23 -1.07 11.05
N GLU A 20 1.48 -1.27 10.61
CA GLU A 20 1.96 -0.77 9.33
C GLU A 20 1.24 -1.45 8.16
N GLU A 21 0.98 -2.76 8.21
CA GLU A 21 0.20 -3.49 7.19
C GLU A 21 -1.21 -2.90 7.02
N VAL A 22 -1.85 -2.51 8.11
CA VAL A 22 -3.18 -1.87 8.08
C VAL A 22 -3.12 -0.50 7.41
N LYS A 23 -2.09 0.31 7.70
CA LYS A 23 -1.90 1.61 7.04
C LYS A 23 -1.65 1.45 5.54
N VAL A 24 -0.73 0.55 5.18
CA VAL A 24 -0.40 0.24 3.78
C VAL A 24 -1.64 -0.26 3.04
N SER A 25 -2.46 -1.11 3.66
CA SER A 25 -3.72 -1.58 3.08
C SER A 25 -4.70 -0.44 2.83
N SER A 26 -4.81 0.51 3.76
CA SER A 26 -5.68 1.68 3.62
C SER A 26 -5.23 2.59 2.48
N GLU A 27 -3.91 2.79 2.34
CA GLU A 27 -3.32 3.58 1.26
C GLU A 27 -3.53 2.91 -0.12
N ILE A 28 -3.35 1.58 -0.20
CA ILE A 28 -3.65 0.83 -1.44
C ILE A 28 -5.11 1.04 -1.85
N MET A 29 -6.06 0.89 -0.93
CA MET A 29 -7.48 1.11 -1.23
C MET A 29 -7.76 2.54 -1.72
N PHE A 30 -7.10 3.54 -1.11
CA PHE A 30 -7.22 4.93 -1.54
C PHE A 30 -6.72 5.11 -2.98
N LEU A 31 -5.52 4.60 -3.30
CA LEU A 31 -4.94 4.72 -4.63
C LEU A 31 -5.74 3.95 -5.69
N GLU A 32 -6.26 2.76 -5.39
CA GLU A 32 -7.16 2.02 -6.30
C GLU A 32 -8.39 2.86 -6.68
N LYS A 33 -8.96 3.57 -5.69
CA LYS A 33 -10.08 4.50 -5.95
C LYS A 33 -9.66 5.68 -6.81
N GLN A 34 -8.43 6.17 -6.69
CA GLN A 34 -7.92 7.26 -7.52
C GLN A 34 -7.68 6.81 -8.97
N VAL A 35 -7.12 5.61 -9.18
CA VAL A 35 -6.97 5.02 -10.53
C VAL A 35 -8.31 4.93 -11.24
N GLU A 36 -9.36 4.50 -10.54
CA GLU A 36 -10.71 4.43 -11.12
C GLU A 36 -11.27 5.83 -11.47
N LYS A 37 -10.98 6.85 -10.66
CA LYS A 37 -11.35 8.24 -11.00
C LYS A 37 -10.60 8.74 -12.22
N TYR A 38 -9.30 8.46 -12.33
CA TYR A 38 -8.52 8.83 -13.51
C TYR A 38 -9.07 8.16 -14.77
N ARG A 39 -9.43 6.87 -14.70
CA ARG A 39 -10.07 6.16 -15.81
C ARG A 39 -11.37 6.85 -16.26
N LYS A 40 -12.21 7.27 -15.31
CA LYS A 40 -13.44 8.02 -15.64
C LYS A 40 -13.12 9.38 -16.26
N LEU A 41 -12.09 10.06 -15.76
CA LEU A 41 -11.65 11.34 -16.27
C LEU A 41 -11.10 11.24 -17.70
N GLU A 42 -10.32 10.19 -18.02
CA GLU A 42 -9.84 9.91 -19.38
C GLU A 42 -11.00 9.78 -20.37
N LEU A 43 -12.08 9.09 -19.97
CA LEU A 43 -13.29 8.93 -20.79
C LEU A 43 -14.07 10.24 -20.96
N SER A 44 -14.14 11.06 -19.91
CA SER A 44 -14.86 12.34 -19.95
C SER A 44 -14.10 13.45 -20.68
N PHE A 45 -12.77 13.38 -20.71
CA PHE A 45 -11.92 14.44 -21.29
C PHE A 45 -10.85 13.88 -22.24
N PRO A 46 -11.23 13.37 -23.43
CA PRO A 46 -10.29 12.75 -24.37
C PRO A 46 -9.17 13.70 -24.82
N SER A 47 -9.45 15.01 -24.89
CA SER A 47 -8.51 16.05 -25.33
C SER A 47 -7.29 16.22 -24.43
N ILE A 48 -7.38 15.80 -23.17
CA ILE A 48 -6.28 15.85 -22.18
C ILE A 48 -5.87 14.45 -21.70
N SER A 49 -6.33 13.39 -22.39
CA SER A 49 -6.11 12.00 -22.00
C SER A 49 -4.65 11.69 -21.69
N ASN A 50 -3.70 12.18 -22.48
CA ASN A 50 -2.27 11.96 -22.23
C ASN A 50 -1.83 12.46 -20.84
N LYS A 51 -2.24 13.66 -20.43
CA LYS A 51 -1.90 14.21 -19.10
C LYS A 51 -2.54 13.41 -17.97
N ILE A 52 -3.74 12.89 -18.19
CA ILE A 52 -4.44 12.06 -17.22
C ILE A 52 -3.76 10.68 -17.12
N CYS A 53 -3.36 10.11 -18.25
CA CYS A 53 -2.64 8.85 -18.35
C CYS A 53 -1.29 8.92 -17.64
N ASP A 54 -0.55 10.03 -17.77
CA ASP A 54 0.71 10.23 -17.06
C ASP A 54 0.50 10.19 -15.53
N ALA A 55 -0.49 10.95 -15.01
CA ALA A 55 -0.82 10.95 -13.59
C ALA A 55 -1.30 9.57 -13.10
N LYS A 56 -2.11 8.88 -13.90
CA LYS A 56 -2.58 7.52 -13.63
C LYS A 56 -1.43 6.51 -13.60
N THR A 57 -0.42 6.68 -14.45
CA THR A 57 0.77 5.81 -14.50
C THR A 57 1.61 5.96 -13.24
N VAL A 58 1.78 7.19 -12.74
CA VAL A 58 2.45 7.43 -11.44
C VAL A 58 1.69 6.76 -10.31
N CYS A 59 0.38 6.94 -10.25
CA CYS A 59 -0.47 6.31 -9.24
C CYS A 59 -0.40 4.78 -9.30
N SER A 60 -0.39 4.21 -10.51
CA SER A 60 -0.30 2.76 -10.72
C SER A 60 1.07 2.20 -10.30
N SER A 61 2.14 2.96 -10.49
CA SER A 61 3.49 2.58 -10.06
C SER A 61 3.60 2.54 -8.53
N GLN A 62 3.08 3.57 -7.86
CA GLN A 62 3.00 3.60 -6.39
C GLN A 62 2.16 2.43 -5.85
N LEU A 63 1.06 2.09 -6.54
CA LEU A 63 0.21 0.97 -6.17
C LEU A 63 0.97 -0.38 -6.20
N LEU A 64 1.81 -0.56 -7.22
CA LEU A 64 2.62 -1.76 -7.39
C LEU A 64 3.63 -1.90 -6.24
N GLU A 65 4.35 -0.81 -5.93
CA GLU A 65 5.31 -0.76 -4.83
C GLU A 65 4.66 -1.07 -3.48
N LEU A 66 3.51 -0.44 -3.18
CA LEU A 66 2.79 -0.69 -1.93
C LEU A 66 2.24 -2.12 -1.84
N LYS A 67 1.77 -2.71 -2.95
CA LYS A 67 1.35 -4.12 -2.96
C LYS A 67 2.52 -5.06 -2.68
N ALA A 68 3.68 -4.82 -3.28
CA ALA A 68 4.90 -5.58 -3.00
C ALA A 68 5.33 -5.43 -1.53
N TYR A 69 5.30 -4.20 -1.01
CA TYR A 69 5.62 -3.94 0.39
C TYR A 69 4.64 -4.64 1.34
N ARG A 70 3.34 -4.59 1.06
CA ARG A 70 2.33 -5.32 1.82
C ARG A 70 2.61 -6.82 1.84
N SER A 71 2.96 -7.41 0.70
CA SER A 71 3.33 -8.84 0.63
C SER A 71 4.55 -9.16 1.51
N ALA A 72 5.55 -8.27 1.53
CA ALA A 72 6.70 -8.42 2.41
C ALA A 72 6.30 -8.35 3.90
N LEU A 73 5.45 -7.38 4.28
CA LEU A 73 4.93 -7.27 5.64
C LEU A 73 4.16 -8.53 6.06
N GLN A 74 3.30 -9.05 5.18
CA GLN A 74 2.53 -10.27 5.44
C GLN A 74 3.43 -11.50 5.60
N SER A 75 4.52 -11.61 4.83
CA SER A 75 5.51 -12.68 5.00
C SER A 75 6.16 -12.66 6.37
N VAL A 76 6.43 -11.48 6.93
CA VAL A 76 7.02 -11.34 8.27
C VAL A 76 5.99 -11.62 9.36
N ILE A 77 4.74 -11.19 9.18
CA ILE A 77 3.65 -11.43 10.15
C ILE A 77 3.27 -12.92 10.23
N ALA A 78 3.35 -13.64 9.11
CA ALA A 78 2.98 -15.06 9.01
C ALA A 78 4.11 -16.03 9.39
N SER A 79 5.33 -15.52 9.64
CA SER A 79 6.47 -16.28 10.16
C SER A 79 6.41 -16.43 11.68
#